data_AF-A0A426G4H7-F1
#
_entry.id   AF-A0A426G4H7-F1
#
_cell.length_a   1.000
_cell.length_b   1.000
_cell.length_c   1.000
_cell.angle_alpha   90.00
_cell.angle_beta   90.00
_cell.angle_gamma   90.00
#
_symmetry.space_group_name_H-M   'P 1'
#
loop_
_entity.id
_entity.type
_entity.pdbx_description
1 polymer ?
#
loop_
_entity_poly.entity_id
_entity_poly.type
_entity_poly.pdbx_seq_one_letter_code
_entity_poly.pdbx_strand_id
1 'polypeptide(L)'
;MTDFSKVVALIYEEDKSRVPIHSKIEEYIRKPGVWVMKGINCETELEECLNVGSSEDIGMEILYDLACLHFLDLRLDGDKNYINQFKKDCKFKYKSGQTQEYLYPYISKNYHSISFELVHSINDKKFERYYAHEHEPLFWRNGAPYKNGN
;
A
#
# COMPACT_ATOMS: atom_id res chain seq x y z
N MET A 1 2.92 15.90 -23.32
CA MET A 1 2.59 14.62 -22.68
C MET A 1 3.39 14.61 -21.40
N THR A 2 2.76 14.83 -20.25
CA THR A 2 3.46 14.88 -18.96
C THR A 2 3.80 13.45 -18.58
N ASP A 3 5.08 13.16 -18.42
CA ASP A 3 5.55 11.85 -17.97
C ASP A 3 5.19 11.68 -16.49
N PHE A 4 4.10 10.97 -16.24
CA PHE A 4 3.58 10.69 -14.90
C PHE A 4 4.21 9.44 -14.26
N SER A 5 5.19 8.80 -14.91
CA SER A 5 5.77 7.53 -14.47
C SER A 5 6.96 7.66 -13.51
N LYS A 6 7.41 8.88 -13.23
CA LYS A 6 8.67 9.07 -12.51
C LYS A 6 8.46 9.06 -11.00
N VAL A 7 9.05 8.06 -10.34
CA VAL A 7 9.29 8.08 -8.90
C VAL A 7 10.00 9.38 -8.55
N VAL A 8 9.38 10.15 -7.65
CA VAL A 8 9.90 11.44 -7.21
C VAL A 8 10.99 11.23 -6.16
N ALA A 9 10.75 10.33 -5.20
CA ALA A 9 11.71 10.02 -4.14
C ALA A 9 11.39 8.69 -3.45
N LEU A 10 12.43 8.00 -2.96
CA LEU A 10 12.30 6.89 -2.01
C LEU A 10 12.15 7.46 -0.59
N ILE A 11 11.06 7.10 0.09
CA ILE A 11 10.76 7.57 1.46
C ILE A 11 11.28 6.58 2.49
N TYR A 12 11.02 5.29 2.29
CA TYR A 12 11.38 4.21 3.22
C TYR A 12 11.66 2.93 2.45
N GLU A 13 12.60 2.12 2.94
CA GLU A 13 12.87 0.76 2.47
C GLU A 13 13.39 -0.11 3.61
N GLU A 14 12.92 -1.35 3.66
CA GLU A 14 13.48 -2.40 4.51
C GLU A 14 14.07 -3.56 3.72
N ASP A 15 14.94 -4.34 4.35
CA ASP A 15 15.51 -5.55 3.76
C ASP A 15 14.59 -6.79 3.91
N LYS A 16 15.08 -7.95 3.45
CA LYS A 16 14.34 -9.23 3.59
C LYS A 16 14.08 -9.62 5.05
N SER A 17 14.89 -9.13 5.99
CA SER A 17 14.76 -9.36 7.43
C SER A 17 13.88 -8.32 8.11
N ARG A 18 13.25 -7.42 7.34
CA ARG A 18 12.43 -6.29 7.81
C ARG A 18 13.22 -5.29 8.64
N VAL A 19 14.53 -5.19 8.39
CA VAL A 19 15.36 -4.16 8.99
C VAL A 19 15.32 -2.94 8.08
N PRO A 20 14.95 -1.75 8.58
CA PRO A 20 15.02 -0.52 7.80
C PRO A 20 16.45 -0.28 7.29
N ILE A 21 16.60 -0.15 5.97
CA ILE A 21 17.87 0.16 5.32
C ILE A 21 17.90 1.60 4.76
N HIS A 22 16.72 2.20 4.60
CA HIS A 22 16.54 3.61 4.25
C HIS A 22 15.29 4.16 4.93
N SER A 23 15.40 5.35 5.51
CA SER A 23 14.24 6.08 6.05
C SER A 23 14.46 7.58 5.98
N LYS A 24 13.50 8.27 5.39
CA LYS A 24 13.37 9.73 5.37
C LYS A 24 11.98 10.19 5.81
N ILE A 25 11.24 9.32 6.50
CA ILE A 25 9.82 9.53 6.82
C ILE A 25 9.60 10.88 7.53
N GLU A 26 10.53 11.28 8.39
CA GLU A 26 10.52 12.54 9.11
C GLU A 26 10.52 13.78 8.19
N GLU A 27 11.17 13.71 7.02
CA GLU A 27 11.17 14.80 6.03
C GLU A 27 9.78 15.01 5.40
N TYR A 28 8.92 13.99 5.49
CA TYR A 28 7.60 13.93 4.89
C TYR A 28 6.43 14.07 5.88
N ILE A 29 6.74 14.29 7.17
CA ILE A 29 5.71 14.64 8.17
C ILE A 29 5.07 15.98 7.79
N ARG A 30 3.73 16.01 7.78
CA ARG A 30 2.89 17.13 7.33
C ARG A 30 3.16 17.57 5.89
N LYS A 31 3.69 16.67 5.05
CA LYS A 31 3.84 16.90 3.62
C LYS A 31 2.72 16.21 2.86
N PRO A 32 2.05 16.91 1.93
CA PRO A 32 1.07 16.30 1.08
C PRO A 32 1.77 15.49 -0.02
N GLY A 33 1.06 14.51 -0.56
CA GLY A 33 1.57 13.74 -1.69
C GLY A 33 0.70 12.54 -2.06
N VAL A 34 1.12 11.87 -3.13
CA VAL A 34 0.69 10.53 -3.47
C VAL A 34 1.87 9.60 -3.31
N TRP A 35 1.69 8.54 -2.54
CA TRP A 35 2.70 7.53 -2.24
C TRP A 35 2.28 6.16 -2.78
N VAL A 36 3.24 5.30 -3.06
CA VAL A 36 3.04 3.90 -3.44
C VAL A 36 3.79 2.99 -2.46
N MET A 37 3.17 1.87 -2.11
CA MET A 37 3.79 0.77 -1.38
C MET A 37 4.09 -0.35 -2.36
N LYS A 38 5.34 -0.81 -2.37
CA LYS A 38 5.78 -1.99 -3.10
C LYS A 38 6.35 -3.03 -2.15
N GLY A 39 6.45 -4.26 -2.62
CA GLY A 39 7.13 -5.33 -1.91
C GLY A 39 7.43 -6.50 -2.82
N ILE A 40 8.36 -7.35 -2.38
CA ILE A 40 8.72 -8.57 -3.09
C ILE A 40 7.92 -9.73 -2.52
N ASN A 41 7.20 -10.43 -3.39
CA ASN A 41 6.40 -11.58 -3.02
C ASN A 41 7.30 -12.74 -2.56
N CYS A 42 7.07 -13.27 -1.36
CA CYS A 42 7.90 -14.32 -0.76
C CYS A 42 7.85 -15.65 -1.51
N GLU A 43 6.82 -15.92 -2.33
CA GLU A 43 6.71 -17.15 -3.10
C GLU A 43 7.30 -17.01 -4.51
N THR A 44 7.04 -15.88 -5.18
CA THR A 44 7.41 -15.68 -6.60
C THR A 44 8.71 -14.89 -6.77
N GLU A 45 9.19 -14.22 -5.73
CA GLU A 45 10.34 -13.31 -5.75
C GLU A 45 10.18 -12.16 -6.76
N LEU A 46 8.93 -11.82 -7.12
CA LEU A 46 8.61 -10.69 -7.99
C LEU A 46 8.22 -9.48 -7.15
N GLU A 47 8.70 -8.30 -7.56
CA GLU A 47 8.24 -7.03 -7.01
C GLU A 47 6.81 -6.74 -7.51
N GLU A 48 5.93 -6.38 -6.59
CA GLU A 48 4.53 -6.06 -6.88
C GLU A 48 4.14 -4.71 -6.27
N CYS A 49 3.26 -3.98 -6.98
CA CYS A 49 2.62 -2.78 -6.45
C CYS A 49 1.50 -3.21 -5.50
N LEU A 50 1.64 -2.90 -4.21
CA LEU A 50 0.74 -3.39 -3.16
C LEU A 50 -0.37 -2.40 -2.88
N ASN A 51 -0.04 -1.12 -2.71
CA ASN A 51 -1.02 -0.09 -2.42
C ASN A 51 -0.58 1.28 -2.96
N VAL A 52 -1.52 2.20 -3.08
CA VAL A 52 -1.28 3.61 -3.41
C VAL A 52 -2.20 4.46 -2.55
N GLY A 53 -1.72 5.61 -2.08
CA GLY A 53 -2.49 6.50 -1.20
C GLY A 53 -2.21 7.96 -1.50
N SER A 54 -3.20 8.83 -1.28
CA SER A 54 -3.04 10.27 -1.31
C SER A 54 -3.40 10.87 0.05
N SER A 55 -2.54 11.76 0.55
CA SER A 55 -2.70 12.33 1.89
C SER A 55 -2.10 13.73 1.98
N GLU A 56 -2.60 14.49 2.95
CA GLU A 56 -2.04 15.79 3.37
C GLU A 56 -0.83 15.62 4.30
N ASP A 57 -0.66 14.44 4.89
CA ASP A 57 0.44 14.09 5.79
C ASP A 57 0.90 12.66 5.50
N ILE A 58 1.69 12.51 4.44
CA ILE A 58 2.15 11.18 4.00
C ILE A 58 3.09 10.55 5.02
N GLY A 59 3.89 11.34 5.75
CA GLY A 59 4.79 10.80 6.77
C GLY A 59 4.02 10.13 7.91
N MET A 60 2.95 10.76 8.40
CA MET A 60 2.11 10.17 9.45
C MET A 60 1.35 8.94 8.98
N GLU A 61 0.86 8.95 7.73
CA GLU A 61 0.17 7.78 7.15
C GLU A 61 1.14 6.60 6.98
N ILE A 62 2.36 6.83 6.46
CA ILE A 62 3.37 5.78 6.32
C ILE A 62 3.81 5.23 7.68
N LEU A 63 3.98 6.07 8.70
CA LEU A 63 4.26 5.59 10.07
C LEU A 63 3.15 4.70 10.61
N TYR A 64 1.89 5.06 10.36
CA TYR A 64 0.74 4.25 10.76
C TYR A 64 0.72 2.89 10.06
N ASP A 65 0.97 2.89 8.75
CA ASP A 65 1.01 1.68 7.92
C ASP A 65 2.15 0.75 8.36
N LEU A 66 3.36 1.30 8.59
CA LEU A 66 4.49 0.55 9.13
C LEU A 66 4.19 -0.02 10.52
N ALA A 67 3.52 0.74 11.39
CA ALA A 67 3.11 0.23 12.68
C ALA A 67 2.15 -0.97 12.53
N CYS A 68 1.22 -0.92 11.58
CA CYS A 68 0.33 -2.03 11.27
C CYS A 68 1.08 -3.24 10.69
N LEU A 69 2.08 -3.03 9.81
CA LEU A 69 2.90 -4.08 9.20
C LEU A 69 3.75 -4.85 10.24
N HIS A 70 4.27 -4.14 11.25
CA HIS A 70 5.26 -4.69 12.17
C HIS A 70 4.69 -5.16 13.51
N PHE A 71 3.59 -4.56 13.98
CA PHE A 71 3.11 -4.79 15.35
C PHE A 71 1.73 -5.44 15.46
N LEU A 72 1.00 -5.61 14.35
CA LEU A 72 -0.28 -6.33 14.36
C LEU A 72 -0.11 -7.80 13.98
N ASP A 73 -0.85 -8.67 14.66
CA ASP A 73 -0.87 -10.09 14.39
C ASP A 73 -1.79 -10.46 13.22
N LEU A 74 -1.38 -11.46 12.44
CA LEU A 74 -2.20 -12.00 11.37
C LEU A 74 -3.41 -12.73 11.95
N ARG A 75 -4.59 -12.33 11.46
CA ARG A 75 -5.84 -13.05 11.70
C ARG A 75 -6.15 -14.04 10.60
N LEU A 76 -6.56 -15.24 10.99
CA LEU A 76 -6.94 -16.33 10.07
C LEU A 76 -8.44 -16.66 10.12
N ASP A 77 -9.23 -15.85 10.83
CA ASP A 77 -10.68 -16.05 11.02
C ASP A 77 -11.53 -15.33 9.96
N GLY A 78 -10.92 -14.89 8.85
CA GLY A 78 -11.61 -14.23 7.74
C GLY A 78 -12.38 -15.21 6.86
N ASP A 79 -13.63 -14.85 6.53
CA ASP A 79 -14.56 -15.66 5.73
C ASP A 79 -14.95 -15.01 4.40
N LYS A 80 -14.68 -13.71 4.23
CA LYS A 80 -14.99 -12.95 3.01
C LYS A 80 -13.73 -12.69 2.21
N ASN A 81 -13.75 -13.01 0.92
CA ASN A 81 -12.64 -12.68 0.02
C ASN A 81 -12.50 -11.17 -0.16
N TYR A 82 -11.27 -10.70 -0.09
CA TYR A 82 -10.92 -9.35 -0.50
C TYR A 82 -10.89 -9.27 -2.02
N ILE A 83 -11.71 -8.40 -2.58
CA ILE A 83 -11.69 -8.06 -4.01
C ILE A 83 -11.27 -6.59 -4.12
N ASN A 84 -10.21 -6.34 -4.87
CA ASN A 84 -9.74 -4.97 -5.14
C ASN A 84 -10.55 -4.30 -6.27
N GLN A 85 -10.25 -3.04 -6.58
CA GLN A 85 -10.97 -2.30 -7.62
C GLN A 85 -10.82 -2.90 -9.03
N PHE A 86 -9.78 -3.71 -9.24
CA PHE A 86 -9.44 -4.37 -10.50
C PHE A 86 -9.94 -5.83 -10.58
N LYS A 87 -10.77 -6.27 -9.61
CA LYS A 87 -11.27 -7.65 -9.49
C LYS A 87 -10.19 -8.72 -9.40
N LYS A 88 -8.97 -8.36 -8.97
CA LYS A 88 -7.91 -9.33 -8.71
C LYS A 88 -8.16 -10.05 -7.40
N ASP A 89 -8.04 -11.38 -7.42
CA ASP A 89 -8.01 -12.19 -6.21
C ASP A 89 -6.61 -12.13 -5.62
N CYS A 90 -6.48 -11.47 -4.47
CA CYS A 90 -5.23 -11.35 -3.73
C CYS A 90 -5.11 -12.41 -2.61
N LYS A 91 -6.03 -13.40 -2.57
CA LYS A 91 -6.15 -14.48 -1.58
C LYS A 91 -6.36 -14.02 -0.12
N PHE A 92 -6.35 -12.72 0.16
CA PHE A 92 -6.66 -12.17 1.47
C PHE A 92 -8.14 -12.35 1.80
N LYS A 93 -8.44 -12.77 3.03
CA LYS A 93 -9.80 -12.87 3.57
C LYS A 93 -9.96 -12.02 4.80
N TYR A 94 -11.10 -11.35 4.90
CA TYR A 94 -11.46 -10.49 6.03
C TYR A 94 -12.82 -10.93 6.60
N LYS A 95 -13.13 -10.43 7.80
CA LYS A 95 -14.41 -10.62 8.49
C LYS A 95 -15.21 -9.32 8.49
N SER A 96 -16.54 -9.43 8.47
CA SER A 96 -17.40 -8.24 8.53
C SER A 96 -17.11 -7.38 9.77
N GLY A 97 -17.03 -6.06 9.60
CA GLY A 97 -16.71 -5.14 10.69
C GLY A 97 -15.21 -4.98 10.99
N GLN A 98 -14.35 -5.70 10.28
CA GLN A 98 -12.91 -5.43 10.32
C GLN A 98 -12.56 -4.14 9.57
N THR A 99 -11.58 -3.44 10.12
CA THR A 99 -11.00 -2.23 9.56
C THR A 99 -9.85 -2.59 8.60
N GLN A 100 -9.25 -1.59 7.94
CA GLN A 100 -8.22 -1.84 6.93
C GLN A 100 -6.91 -2.37 7.52
N GLU A 101 -6.64 -2.10 8.80
CA GLU A 101 -5.41 -2.44 9.51
C GLU A 101 -5.13 -3.95 9.50
N TYR A 102 -6.18 -4.78 9.43
CA TYR A 102 -6.05 -6.24 9.36
C TYR A 102 -5.45 -6.76 8.05
N LEU A 103 -5.36 -5.92 7.02
CA LEU A 103 -4.67 -6.23 5.77
C LEU A 103 -3.15 -6.25 5.93
N TYR A 104 -2.58 -5.34 6.73
CA TYR A 104 -1.13 -5.16 6.80
C TYR A 104 -0.38 -6.39 7.34
N PRO A 105 -0.88 -7.12 8.36
CA PRO A 105 -0.28 -8.39 8.76
C PRO A 105 -0.25 -9.45 7.64
N TYR A 106 -1.26 -9.43 6.76
CA TYR A 106 -1.27 -10.30 5.58
C TYR A 106 -0.19 -9.88 4.58
N ILE A 107 -0.04 -8.58 4.32
CA ILE A 107 1.05 -8.06 3.49
C ILE A 107 2.40 -8.47 4.08
N SER A 108 2.64 -8.17 5.35
CA SER A 108 3.87 -8.48 6.09
C SER A 108 4.24 -9.97 6.01
N LYS A 109 3.26 -10.87 6.05
CA LYS A 109 3.51 -12.32 5.93
C LYS A 109 3.94 -12.76 4.52
N ASN A 110 3.32 -12.19 3.48
CA ASN A 110 3.46 -12.68 2.11
C ASN A 110 4.46 -11.87 1.28
N TYR A 111 4.92 -10.73 1.79
CA TYR A 111 5.87 -9.84 1.14
C TYR A 111 7.01 -9.50 2.09
N HIS A 112 8.20 -9.36 1.52
CA HIS A 112 9.36 -8.80 2.19
C HIS A 112 9.89 -7.60 1.41
N SER A 113 10.93 -6.94 1.94
CA SER A 113 11.56 -5.77 1.30
C SER A 113 10.54 -4.69 0.92
N ILE A 114 9.72 -4.29 1.89
CA ILE A 114 8.69 -3.28 1.69
C ILE A 114 9.35 -1.91 1.44
N SER A 115 8.86 -1.18 0.44
CA SER A 115 9.27 0.19 0.18
C SER A 115 8.08 1.12 0.04
N PHE A 116 8.29 2.37 0.45
CA PHE A 116 7.37 3.48 0.22
C PHE A 116 8.05 4.54 -0.63
N GLU A 117 7.41 4.91 -1.73
CA GLU A 117 7.92 5.88 -2.69
C GLU A 117 6.92 7.02 -2.88
N LEU A 118 7.44 8.24 -3.00
CA LEU A 118 6.67 9.40 -3.45
C LEU A 118 6.56 9.36 -4.97
N VAL A 119 5.34 9.42 -5.49
CA VAL A 119 5.06 9.47 -6.94
C VAL A 119 4.46 10.80 -7.38
N HIS A 120 3.96 11.60 -6.43
CA HIS A 120 3.45 12.95 -6.69
C HIS A 120 3.54 13.82 -5.45
N SER A 121 4.05 15.05 -5.56
CA SER A 121 4.36 15.91 -4.40
C SER A 121 3.19 16.75 -3.88
N ILE A 122 1.99 16.54 -4.41
CA ILE A 122 0.76 17.17 -3.91
C ILE A 122 -0.31 16.10 -3.71
N ASN A 123 -1.22 16.35 -2.77
CA ASN A 123 -2.37 15.50 -2.52
C ASN A 123 -3.35 15.62 -3.70
N ASP A 124 -3.29 14.65 -4.62
CA ASP A 124 -4.11 14.64 -5.83
C ASP A 124 -4.79 13.28 -6.02
N LYS A 125 -6.06 13.21 -5.63
CA LYS A 125 -6.92 12.03 -5.82
C LYS A 125 -7.14 11.65 -7.29
N LYS A 126 -7.00 12.58 -8.24
CA LYS A 126 -7.07 12.24 -9.67
C LYS A 126 -5.80 11.53 -10.09
N PHE A 127 -4.64 12.02 -9.64
CA PHE A 127 -3.35 11.37 -9.87
C PHE A 127 -3.31 9.99 -9.20
N GLU A 128 -3.73 9.85 -7.94
CA GLU A 128 -3.81 8.57 -7.23
C GLU A 128 -4.60 7.53 -8.03
N ARG A 129 -5.80 7.89 -8.51
CA ARG A 129 -6.62 6.99 -9.33
C ARG A 129 -5.95 6.65 -10.66
N TYR A 130 -5.37 7.63 -11.34
CA TYR A 130 -4.63 7.39 -12.57
C TYR A 130 -3.49 6.39 -12.32
N TYR A 131 -2.66 6.63 -11.31
CA TYR A 131 -1.54 5.77 -10.95
C TYR A 131 -2.03 4.36 -10.60
N ALA A 132 -3.11 4.24 -9.81
CA ALA A 132 -3.75 2.98 -9.50
C ALA A 132 -4.21 2.23 -10.77
N HIS A 133 -4.83 2.91 -11.72
CA HIS A 133 -5.29 2.28 -12.96
C HIS A 133 -4.13 1.79 -13.84
N GLU A 134 -3.02 2.51 -13.88
CA GLU A 134 -1.84 2.11 -14.66
C GLU A 134 -1.06 0.95 -14.04
N HIS A 135 -1.00 0.87 -12.69
CA HIS A 135 -0.15 -0.09 -11.98
C HIS A 135 -0.93 -1.23 -11.31
N GLU A 136 -2.27 -1.14 -11.31
CA GLU A 136 -3.21 -2.11 -10.77
C GLU A 136 -2.84 -2.70 -9.38
N PRO A 137 -2.61 -1.84 -8.35
CA PRO A 137 -2.17 -2.28 -7.03
C PRO A 137 -3.09 -3.34 -6.42
N LEU A 138 -2.49 -4.33 -5.77
CA LEU A 138 -3.20 -5.51 -5.26
C LEU A 138 -4.24 -5.17 -4.20
N PHE A 139 -3.98 -4.19 -3.35
CA PHE A 139 -4.81 -3.89 -2.20
C PHE A 139 -5.49 -2.53 -2.24
N TRP A 140 -5.39 -1.79 -3.33
CA TRP A 140 -6.02 -0.49 -3.44
C TRP A 140 -7.55 -0.55 -3.59
N ARG A 141 -8.23 0.43 -3.00
CA ARG A 141 -9.68 0.69 -3.15
C ARG A 141 -9.94 2.18 -3.33
N ASN A 142 -10.89 2.51 -4.21
CA ASN A 142 -11.33 3.90 -4.41
C ASN A 142 -12.32 4.33 -3.31
N GLY A 143 -11.86 4.38 -2.06
CA GLY A 143 -12.61 4.89 -0.89
C GLY A 143 -13.72 3.99 -0.34
N ALA A 144 -14.19 2.96 -1.06
CA ALA A 144 -15.17 2.00 -0.57
C ALA A 144 -14.84 0.56 -1.03
N PRO A 145 -15.31 -0.48 -0.31
CA PRO A 145 -15.24 -1.85 -0.80
C PRO A 145 -15.85 -1.96 -2.21
N TYR A 146 -15.22 -2.76 -3.08
CA TYR A 146 -15.74 -3.01 -4.42
C TYR A 146 -17.17 -3.52 -4.31
N LYS A 147 -18.14 -2.71 -4.75
CA LYS A 147 -19.52 -3.15 -4.93
C LYS A 147 -19.57 -3.77 -6.31
N ASN A 148 -19.83 -5.07 -6.39
CA ASN A 148 -20.29 -5.66 -7.65
C ASN A 148 -21.47 -4.79 -8.12
N GLY A 149 -21.31 -4.15 -9.27
CA GLY A 149 -22.43 -3.47 -9.92
C GLY A 149 -23.55 -4.49 -10.12
N ASN A 150 -24.79 -4.06 -9.88
CA ASN A 150 -25.95 -4.74 -10.42
C ASN A 150 -25.83 -4.83 -11.95
#